data_AF-A0A2A5XAN3-F1
#
_entry.id   AF-A0A2A5XAN3-F1
#
_cell.length_a   1.000
_cell.length_b   1.000
_cell.length_c   1.000
_cell.angle_alpha   90.00
_cell.angle_beta   90.00
_cell.angle_gamma   90.00
#
_symmetry.space_group_name_H-M   'P 1'
#
loop_
_entity.id
_entity.type
_entity.pdbx_description
1 polymer ?
#
loop_
_entity_poly.entity_id
_entity_poly.type
_entity_poly.pdbx_seq_one_letter_code
_entity_poly.pdbx_strand_id
1 'polypeptide(L)'
;MKNLFIYILLTVILISCSKDGESLVDPDALTDHEIMAHSNNRVSSLLMTKNEYKNWVDNDEFTNSEKRTSLTNDIYKKYADKYDFIFFILNEPSIPENLSYYGKLIGVSNNVEGTGQGIYDYSTQYGSSGKLKAIMQLTGLEYLRGGPALHELAHNWANFGIDSHYIDGPGNNISSFNYKPHWGFTGGSSRGQLGGFDQNTLIENGGNSYTVNSFGGFANGGNGVPFNELELYLMGMISPSQVSDFDVFTDITSFSVNENKFIFSANNRVTHNSSSLESLLGKRIPNSNDSQKNFKILSIVITDSPLTEDEWDRVDATAEWFSKKGDDGSSLYNFWEATNGLGSIDIEN
;
A
#
# COMPACT_ATOMS: atom_id res chain seq x y z
N MET A 1 9.57 78.79 17.26
CA MET A 1 8.37 77.93 17.12
C MET A 1 8.84 76.54 16.72
N LYS A 2 8.89 75.61 17.67
CA LYS A 2 9.27 74.20 17.45
C LYS A 2 7.98 73.42 17.21
N ASN A 3 7.80 72.88 16.00
CA ASN A 3 6.69 71.99 15.71
C ASN A 3 7.08 70.56 16.09
N LEU A 4 6.34 70.02 17.05
CA LEU A 4 6.41 68.66 17.56
C LEU A 4 5.62 67.75 16.59
N PHE A 5 6.31 66.90 15.84
CA PHE A 5 5.65 65.84 15.06
C PHE A 5 5.49 64.60 15.95
N ILE A 6 4.24 64.27 16.26
CA ILE A 6 3.85 63.03 16.94
C ILE A 6 3.75 61.94 15.87
N TYR A 7 4.60 60.92 15.94
CA TYR A 7 4.45 59.70 15.15
C TYR A 7 3.49 58.75 15.88
N ILE A 8 2.30 58.56 15.32
CA ILE A 8 1.38 57.49 15.73
C ILE A 8 1.85 56.21 15.03
N LEU A 9 2.44 55.30 15.81
CA LEU A 9 2.82 53.96 15.36
C LEU A 9 1.55 53.09 15.33
N LEU A 10 0.99 52.88 14.14
CA LEU A 10 -0.13 51.97 13.94
C LEU A 10 0.42 50.54 13.81
N THR A 11 0.45 49.78 14.90
CA THR A 11 0.74 48.34 14.87
C THR A 11 -0.44 47.59 14.25
N VAL A 12 -0.30 47.20 12.98
CA VAL A 12 -1.20 46.25 12.32
C VAL A 12 -0.81 44.85 12.77
N ILE A 13 -1.62 44.26 13.65
CA ILE A 13 -1.53 42.83 13.99
C ILE A 13 -2.17 42.08 12.81
N LEU A 14 -1.35 41.53 11.92
CA LEU A 14 -1.79 40.56 10.93
C LEU A 14 -2.01 39.22 11.65
N ILE A 15 -3.28 38.92 11.92
CA ILE A 15 -3.72 37.57 12.28
C ILE A 15 -3.59 36.74 11.00
N SER A 16 -2.52 35.94 10.91
CA SER A 16 -2.37 34.91 9.89
C SER A 16 -3.33 33.77 10.23
N CYS A 17 -4.48 33.72 9.58
CA CYS A 17 -5.25 32.50 9.45
C CYS A 17 -4.52 31.60 8.44
N SER A 18 -3.91 30.51 8.90
CA SER A 18 -3.51 29.41 8.01
C SER A 18 -4.78 28.80 7.44
N LYS A 19 -5.14 29.17 6.21
CA LYS A 19 -6.07 28.37 5.41
C LYS A 19 -5.32 27.11 5.01
N ASP A 20 -5.85 25.97 5.41
CA ASP A 20 -5.49 24.68 4.86
C ASP A 20 -5.53 24.78 3.33
N GLY A 21 -4.41 24.44 2.69
CA GLY A 21 -4.24 24.54 1.24
C GLY A 21 -5.04 23.46 0.53
N GLU A 22 -6.32 23.71 0.30
CA GLU A 22 -7.02 23.08 -0.82
C GLU A 22 -6.49 23.71 -2.10
N SER A 23 -5.75 22.93 -2.89
CA SER A 23 -5.47 23.27 -4.28
C SER A 23 -6.81 23.49 -4.99
N LEU A 24 -7.09 24.73 -5.37
CA LEU A 24 -8.27 25.05 -6.17
C LEU A 24 -8.10 24.38 -7.53
N VAL A 25 -8.92 23.37 -7.83
CA VAL A 25 -9.03 22.81 -9.18
C VAL A 25 -9.47 23.92 -10.10
N ASP A 26 -8.70 24.21 -11.14
CA ASP A 26 -9.09 25.14 -12.18
C ASP A 26 -10.14 24.44 -13.07
N PRO A 27 -11.42 24.86 -13.05
CA PRO A 27 -12.46 24.21 -13.83
C PRO A 27 -12.24 24.34 -15.35
N ASP A 28 -11.36 25.26 -15.78
CA ASP A 28 -11.02 25.49 -17.18
C ASP A 28 -9.70 24.82 -17.59
N ALA A 29 -9.02 24.09 -16.69
CA ALA A 29 -7.79 23.38 -17.01
C ALA A 29 -8.06 22.24 -18.01
N LEU A 30 -7.36 22.28 -19.14
CA LEU A 30 -7.42 21.23 -20.16
C LEU A 30 -6.54 20.05 -19.75
N THR A 31 -7.15 18.88 -19.64
CA THR A 31 -6.46 17.59 -19.51
C THR A 31 -5.95 17.12 -20.88
N ASP A 32 -4.84 16.38 -20.88
CA ASP A 32 -4.27 15.74 -22.07
C ASP A 32 -5.12 14.53 -22.48
N HIS A 33 -5.75 13.87 -21.50
CA HIS A 33 -6.69 12.77 -21.69
C HIS A 33 -8.14 13.19 -21.43
N GLU A 34 -9.07 12.50 -22.07
CA GLU A 34 -10.47 12.55 -21.66
C GLU A 34 -10.63 11.75 -20.36
N ILE A 35 -11.01 12.44 -19.29
CA ILE A 35 -11.26 11.83 -17.99
C ILE A 35 -12.75 11.96 -17.67
N MET A 36 -13.43 10.85 -17.41
CA MET A 36 -14.86 10.82 -17.10
C MET A 36 -15.09 10.27 -15.70
N ALA A 37 -15.87 10.98 -14.89
CA ALA A 37 -16.30 10.47 -13.58
C ALA A 37 -17.59 9.66 -13.76
N HIS A 38 -17.68 8.51 -13.09
CA HIS A 38 -18.93 7.77 -12.99
C HIS A 38 -19.99 8.61 -12.25
N SER A 39 -21.27 8.39 -12.58
CA SER A 39 -22.39 9.21 -12.09
C SER A 39 -22.58 9.24 -10.57
N ASN A 40 -22.03 8.24 -9.86
CA ASN A 40 -22.06 8.14 -8.40
C ASN A 40 -20.79 8.68 -7.72
N ASN A 41 -19.86 9.28 -8.48
CA ASN A 41 -18.62 9.88 -8.00
C ASN A 41 -17.66 8.95 -7.22
N ARG A 42 -17.66 7.63 -7.47
CA ARG A 42 -16.65 6.71 -6.87
C ARG A 42 -15.46 6.42 -7.78
N VAL A 43 -15.73 6.14 -9.04
CA VAL A 43 -14.71 5.71 -10.01
C VAL A 43 -14.65 6.69 -11.17
N SER A 44 -13.47 6.89 -11.73
CA SER A 44 -13.25 7.62 -12.98
C SER A 44 -12.66 6.70 -14.04
N SER A 45 -12.72 7.11 -15.30
CA SER A 45 -11.97 6.52 -16.40
C SER A 45 -11.05 7.56 -17.00
N LEU A 46 -9.91 7.12 -17.52
CA LEU A 46 -8.98 7.92 -18.30
C LEU A 46 -8.79 7.21 -19.64
N LEU A 47 -9.19 7.89 -20.71
CA LEU A 47 -9.17 7.37 -22.07
C LEU A 47 -7.82 7.67 -22.74
N MET A 48 -7.03 6.64 -22.95
CA MET A 48 -5.80 6.66 -23.73
C MET A 48 -6.09 6.39 -25.22
N THR A 49 -5.17 6.78 -26.09
CA THR A 49 -5.22 6.27 -27.46
C THR A 49 -4.90 4.76 -27.49
N LYS A 50 -5.39 4.03 -28.49
CA LYS A 50 -5.06 2.59 -28.65
C LYS A 50 -3.57 2.29 -28.63
N ASN A 51 -2.76 3.14 -29.25
CA ASN A 51 -1.31 2.94 -29.30
C ASN A 51 -0.64 3.22 -27.95
N GLU A 52 -1.12 4.23 -27.23
CA GLU A 52 -0.65 4.54 -25.89
C GLU A 52 -1.01 3.44 -24.89
N TYR A 53 -2.27 3.03 -24.84
CA TYR A 53 -2.72 1.94 -23.97
C TYR A 53 -1.97 0.63 -24.25
N LYS A 54 -1.79 0.29 -25.53
CA LYS A 54 -0.97 -0.86 -25.93
C LYS A 54 0.46 -0.75 -25.39
N ASN A 55 1.10 0.41 -25.51
CA ASN A 55 2.44 0.62 -24.95
C ASN A 55 2.44 0.55 -23.43
N TRP A 56 1.42 1.12 -22.78
CA TRP A 56 1.25 1.12 -21.34
C TRP A 56 1.30 -0.29 -20.77
N VAL A 57 0.57 -1.19 -21.41
CA VAL A 57 0.50 -2.61 -21.05
C VAL A 57 1.73 -3.39 -21.49
N ASP A 58 2.12 -3.30 -22.77
CA ASP A 58 3.16 -4.17 -23.33
C ASP A 58 4.59 -3.84 -22.86
N ASN A 59 4.83 -2.58 -22.51
CA ASN A 59 6.15 -2.11 -22.09
C ASN A 59 6.21 -1.79 -20.58
N ASP A 60 5.17 -2.12 -19.81
CA ASP A 60 5.05 -1.77 -18.38
C ASP A 60 5.32 -0.26 -18.14
N GLU A 61 4.61 0.63 -18.85
CA GLU A 61 4.84 2.08 -18.70
C GLU A 61 4.50 2.57 -17.29
N PHE A 62 3.71 1.84 -16.51
CA PHE A 62 3.53 2.14 -15.09
C PHE A 62 4.86 2.11 -14.33
N THR A 63 5.80 1.22 -14.63
CA THR A 63 7.14 1.24 -14.01
C THR A 63 7.97 2.43 -14.47
N ASN A 64 7.73 2.94 -15.68
CA ASN A 64 8.43 4.11 -16.21
C ASN A 64 8.01 5.38 -15.44
N SER A 65 8.97 6.00 -14.74
CA SER A 65 8.71 7.16 -13.89
C SER A 65 8.19 8.37 -14.66
N GLU A 66 8.69 8.65 -15.87
CA GLU A 66 8.26 9.79 -16.66
C GLU A 66 6.81 9.63 -17.12
N LYS A 67 6.45 8.43 -17.58
CA LYS A 67 5.08 8.09 -18.01
C LYS A 67 4.08 8.18 -16.87
N ARG A 68 4.40 7.52 -15.75
CA ARG A 68 3.56 7.49 -14.56
C ARG A 68 3.35 8.87 -13.93
N THR A 69 4.42 9.68 -13.83
CA THR A 69 4.31 11.06 -13.31
C THR A 69 3.54 11.96 -14.27
N SER A 70 3.76 11.86 -15.58
CA SER A 70 3.00 12.63 -16.58
C SER A 70 1.51 12.35 -16.48
N LEU A 71 1.11 11.08 -16.38
CA LEU A 71 -0.29 10.69 -16.24
C LEU A 71 -0.92 11.27 -14.96
N THR A 72 -0.19 11.19 -13.84
CA THR A 72 -0.68 11.69 -12.54
C THR A 72 -0.81 13.22 -12.52
N ASN A 73 0.14 13.94 -13.14
CA ASN A 73 0.03 15.39 -13.29
C ASN A 73 -1.22 15.78 -14.11
N ASP A 74 -1.53 15.02 -15.16
CA ASP A 74 -2.72 15.26 -15.96
C ASP A 74 -4.02 15.06 -15.15
N ILE A 75 -4.07 14.00 -14.35
CA ILE A 75 -5.18 13.70 -13.43
C ILE A 75 -5.42 14.85 -12.43
N TYR A 76 -4.35 15.42 -11.85
CA TYR A 76 -4.48 16.54 -10.91
C TYR A 76 -4.86 17.88 -11.56
N LYS A 77 -4.86 18.00 -12.89
CA LYS A 77 -5.51 19.15 -13.55
C LYS A 77 -7.03 19.13 -13.33
N LYS A 78 -7.62 17.94 -13.15
CA LYS A 78 -9.07 17.73 -12.97
C LYS A 78 -9.49 17.51 -11.52
N TYR A 79 -8.66 16.85 -10.71
CA TYR A 79 -9.03 16.49 -9.35
C TYR A 79 -8.26 17.29 -8.30
N ALA A 80 -8.91 17.55 -7.16
CA ALA A 80 -8.26 18.22 -6.05
C ALA A 80 -7.18 17.33 -5.41
N ASP A 81 -6.12 17.95 -4.88
CA ASP A 81 -5.09 17.25 -4.13
C ASP A 81 -5.57 16.88 -2.72
N LYS A 82 -6.42 15.85 -2.64
CA LYS A 82 -7.03 15.35 -1.39
C LYS A 82 -6.81 13.86 -1.15
N TYR A 83 -6.06 13.18 -2.03
CA TYR A 83 -5.94 11.73 -2.04
C TYR A 83 -4.66 11.24 -1.40
N ASP A 84 -4.77 10.20 -0.57
CA ASP A 84 -3.62 9.48 -0.04
C ASP A 84 -3.06 8.52 -1.10
N PHE A 85 -3.94 7.97 -1.94
CA PHE A 85 -3.57 7.03 -3.00
C PHE A 85 -4.33 7.30 -4.31
N ILE A 86 -3.67 7.01 -5.43
CA ILE A 86 -4.33 6.91 -6.74
C ILE A 86 -4.17 5.48 -7.26
N PHE A 87 -5.28 4.85 -7.61
CA PHE A 87 -5.32 3.48 -8.12
C PHE A 87 -5.63 3.51 -9.62
N PHE A 88 -4.69 3.05 -10.43
CA PHE A 88 -4.87 2.77 -11.84
C PHE A 88 -5.34 1.33 -12.01
N ILE A 89 -6.55 1.15 -12.52
CA ILE A 89 -7.15 -0.15 -12.77
C ILE A 89 -7.17 -0.35 -14.28
N LEU A 90 -6.48 -1.37 -14.79
CA LEU A 90 -6.53 -1.65 -16.23
C LEU A 90 -7.90 -2.22 -16.61
N ASN A 91 -8.45 -1.78 -17.74
CA ASN A 91 -9.66 -2.36 -18.31
C ASN A 91 -9.37 -3.71 -18.99
N GLU A 92 -8.88 -4.67 -18.22
CA GLU A 92 -8.50 -6.00 -18.67
C GLU A 92 -9.23 -7.08 -17.85
N PRO A 93 -9.64 -8.20 -18.46
CA PRO A 93 -10.29 -9.29 -17.73
C PRO A 93 -9.32 -10.05 -16.82
N SER A 94 -8.01 -9.99 -17.10
CA SER A 94 -6.94 -10.63 -16.35
C SER A 94 -5.63 -9.93 -16.62
N ILE A 95 -4.58 -10.27 -15.85
CA ILE A 95 -3.21 -9.83 -16.11
C ILE A 95 -2.84 -9.96 -17.60
N PRO A 96 -2.42 -8.86 -18.26
CA PRO A 96 -1.88 -8.91 -19.61
C PRO A 96 -0.60 -9.73 -19.71
N GLU A 97 -0.37 -10.36 -20.86
CA GLU A 97 0.74 -11.31 -21.08
C GLU A 97 2.14 -10.73 -20.77
N ASN A 98 2.34 -9.43 -21.03
CA ASN A 98 3.63 -8.77 -20.86
C ASN A 98 3.85 -8.16 -19.45
N LEU A 99 2.85 -8.19 -18.58
CA LEU A 99 3.00 -7.75 -17.19
C LEU A 99 3.31 -8.96 -16.29
N SER A 100 4.33 -8.81 -15.44
CA SER A 100 4.80 -9.88 -14.55
C SER A 100 4.24 -9.78 -13.13
N TYR A 101 3.24 -8.93 -12.90
CA TYR A 101 2.66 -8.64 -11.59
C TYR A 101 1.14 -8.45 -11.71
N TYR A 102 0.39 -8.88 -10.70
CA TYR A 102 -1.07 -8.68 -10.62
C TYR A 102 -1.44 -7.28 -10.07
N GLY A 103 -0.57 -6.75 -9.24
CA GLY A 103 -0.62 -5.39 -8.70
C GLY A 103 0.79 -4.88 -8.47
N LYS A 104 0.95 -3.57 -8.41
CA LYS A 104 2.23 -2.93 -8.06
C LYS A 104 1.96 -1.58 -7.41
N LEU A 105 2.47 -1.37 -6.21
CA LEU A 105 2.50 -0.06 -5.56
C LEU A 105 3.86 0.64 -5.75
N ILE A 106 3.81 1.93 -6.06
CA ILE A 106 4.96 2.84 -6.09
C ILE A 106 4.78 3.92 -5.04
N GLY A 107 5.71 3.97 -4.08
CA GLY A 107 5.75 5.04 -3.07
C GLY A 107 6.03 6.41 -3.69
N VAL A 108 5.31 7.42 -3.22
CA VAL A 108 5.41 8.82 -3.64
C VAL A 108 5.95 9.68 -2.49
N SER A 109 5.42 9.49 -1.28
CA SER A 109 5.92 10.16 -0.08
C SER A 109 5.81 9.24 1.13
N ASN A 110 6.75 9.40 2.06
CA ASN A 110 6.71 8.79 3.38
C ASN A 110 7.20 9.81 4.41
N ASN A 111 6.31 10.15 5.35
CA ASN A 111 6.63 10.96 6.52
C ASN A 111 6.51 10.16 7.83
N VAL A 112 6.45 8.82 7.74
CA VAL A 112 6.35 7.91 8.89
C VAL A 112 7.74 7.41 9.25
N GLU A 113 8.15 7.68 10.49
CA GLU A 113 9.36 7.10 11.09
C GLU A 113 9.04 5.75 11.75
N GLY A 114 10.07 4.93 12.00
CA GLY A 114 9.89 3.66 12.74
C GLY A 114 9.32 2.50 11.92
N THR A 115 9.30 2.60 10.59
CA THR A 115 8.90 1.51 9.66
C THR A 115 10.09 0.81 9.00
N GLY A 116 11.31 1.32 9.23
CA GLY A 116 12.52 0.92 8.51
C GLY A 116 12.65 1.56 7.12
N GLN A 117 11.67 2.34 6.68
CA GLN A 117 11.73 3.14 5.46
C GLN A 117 12.27 4.54 5.77
N GLY A 118 13.05 5.10 4.84
CA GLY A 118 13.49 6.49 4.95
C GLY A 118 12.32 7.48 4.79
N ILE A 119 12.51 8.70 5.28
CA ILE A 119 11.60 9.82 5.03
C ILE A 119 11.91 10.41 3.66
N TYR A 120 10.90 10.59 2.82
CA TYR A 120 11.03 11.18 1.49
C TYR A 120 9.71 11.80 1.02
N ASP A 121 9.79 12.72 0.06
CA ASP A 121 8.62 13.32 -0.56
C ASP A 121 8.92 13.67 -2.03
N TYR A 122 8.25 12.96 -2.93
CA TYR A 122 8.28 13.21 -4.37
C TYR A 122 6.93 13.71 -4.90
N SER A 123 5.98 14.07 -4.01
CA SER A 123 4.61 14.45 -4.36
C SER A 123 4.50 15.49 -5.46
N THR A 124 5.36 16.52 -5.44
CA THR A 124 5.40 17.57 -6.47
C THR A 124 5.69 17.02 -7.86
N GLN A 125 6.49 15.96 -7.99
CA GLN A 125 6.75 15.33 -9.30
C GLN A 125 5.50 14.66 -9.87
N TYR A 126 4.55 14.28 -9.01
CA TYR A 126 3.27 13.67 -9.38
C TYR A 126 2.13 14.68 -9.49
N GLY A 127 2.38 15.99 -9.32
CA GLY A 127 1.34 17.02 -9.33
C GLY A 127 0.60 17.19 -8.00
N SER A 128 0.98 16.46 -6.95
CA SER A 128 0.43 16.60 -5.59
C SER A 128 1.21 17.65 -4.79
N SER A 129 0.52 18.35 -3.90
CA SER A 129 1.07 19.33 -2.95
C SER A 129 1.41 18.70 -1.58
N GLY A 130 1.70 17.39 -1.56
CA GLY A 130 2.16 16.67 -0.36
C GLY A 130 1.14 15.72 0.26
N LYS A 131 -0.03 15.51 -0.36
CA LYS A 131 -1.03 14.54 0.13
C LYS A 131 -0.76 13.11 -0.32
N LEU A 132 -0.30 12.94 -1.56
CA LEU A 132 -0.16 11.63 -2.19
C LEU A 132 0.96 10.81 -1.54
N LYS A 133 0.59 9.66 -0.95
CA LYS A 133 1.51 8.70 -0.32
C LYS A 133 2.06 7.71 -1.33
N ALA A 134 1.20 7.16 -2.17
CA ALA A 134 1.59 6.20 -3.18
C ALA A 134 0.59 6.13 -4.33
N ILE A 135 0.99 5.47 -5.40
CA ILE A 135 0.11 5.12 -6.52
C ILE A 135 0.24 3.63 -6.83
N MET A 136 -0.85 3.03 -7.28
CA MET A 136 -0.95 1.59 -7.50
C MET A 136 -1.47 1.30 -8.90
N GLN A 137 -0.92 0.29 -9.56
CA GLN A 137 -1.57 -0.34 -10.71
C GLN A 137 -2.14 -1.69 -10.31
N LEU A 138 -3.39 -1.93 -10.69
CA LEU A 138 -4.06 -3.23 -10.67
C LEU A 138 -4.31 -3.67 -12.11
N THR A 139 -3.81 -4.85 -12.48
CA THR A 139 -3.74 -5.24 -13.90
C THR A 139 -5.01 -5.88 -14.44
N GLY A 140 -6.16 -5.69 -13.78
CA GLY A 140 -7.44 -6.21 -14.22
C GLY A 140 -8.60 -5.47 -13.57
N LEU A 141 -9.72 -5.39 -14.28
CA LEU A 141 -10.84 -4.51 -13.95
C LEU A 141 -11.42 -4.81 -12.55
N GLU A 142 -11.42 -6.08 -12.15
CA GLU A 142 -11.99 -6.53 -10.88
C GLU A 142 -10.93 -6.76 -9.79
N TYR A 143 -9.65 -6.41 -10.03
CA TYR A 143 -8.54 -6.73 -9.12
C TYR A 143 -8.50 -5.88 -7.85
N LEU A 144 -9.33 -4.84 -7.76
CA LEU A 144 -9.57 -4.16 -6.48
C LEU A 144 -10.22 -5.11 -5.46
N ARG A 145 -11.11 -6.01 -5.93
CA ARG A 145 -11.73 -7.05 -5.11
C ARG A 145 -11.03 -8.40 -5.22
N GLY A 146 -10.87 -8.90 -6.44
CA GLY A 146 -10.34 -10.25 -6.71
C GLY A 146 -8.81 -10.33 -6.80
N GLY A 147 -8.11 -9.20 -6.70
CA GLY A 147 -6.66 -9.11 -6.85
C GLY A 147 -5.93 -8.80 -5.54
N PRO A 148 -4.67 -8.35 -5.62
CA PRO A 148 -3.81 -8.16 -4.47
C PRO A 148 -3.91 -6.76 -3.83
N ALA A 149 -5.06 -6.07 -3.88
CA ALA A 149 -5.17 -4.68 -3.45
C ALA A 149 -4.68 -4.44 -2.00
N LEU A 150 -5.05 -5.30 -1.06
CA LEU A 150 -4.55 -5.22 0.33
C LEU A 150 -3.05 -5.49 0.44
N HIS A 151 -2.53 -6.42 -0.36
CA HIS A 151 -1.10 -6.75 -0.40
C HIS A 151 -0.31 -5.55 -0.90
N GLU A 152 -0.74 -4.97 -2.02
CA GLU A 152 -0.08 -3.80 -2.59
C GLU A 152 -0.15 -2.60 -1.64
N LEU A 153 -1.27 -2.37 -0.95
CA LEU A 153 -1.38 -1.32 0.07
C LEU A 153 -0.40 -1.54 1.24
N ALA A 154 -0.14 -2.80 1.63
CA ALA A 154 0.79 -3.12 2.71
C ALA A 154 2.20 -2.58 2.43
N HIS A 155 2.64 -2.57 1.16
CA HIS A 155 3.94 -2.05 0.73
C HIS A 155 4.12 -0.56 1.02
N ASN A 156 3.06 0.20 1.31
CA ASN A 156 3.21 1.58 1.76
C ASN A 156 3.87 1.69 3.15
N TRP A 157 3.85 0.64 3.97
CA TRP A 157 4.33 0.70 5.36
C TRP A 157 5.26 -0.45 5.78
N ALA A 158 5.05 -1.64 5.24
CA ALA A 158 5.50 -2.85 5.90
C ALA A 158 6.87 -3.38 5.40
N ASN A 159 7.62 -3.91 6.37
CA ASN A 159 8.87 -4.67 6.22
C ASN A 159 10.07 -4.03 5.52
N PHE A 160 10.37 -2.76 5.80
CA PHE A 160 11.60 -2.14 5.29
C PHE A 160 12.81 -2.32 6.21
N GLY A 161 12.59 -2.66 7.49
CA GLY A 161 13.64 -2.72 8.51
C GLY A 161 13.94 -4.09 9.13
N ILE A 162 13.09 -5.11 8.96
CA ILE A 162 13.35 -6.47 9.48
C ILE A 162 14.09 -7.28 8.43
N ASP A 163 15.18 -7.94 8.81
CA ASP A 163 16.01 -8.75 7.90
C ASP A 163 15.34 -10.10 7.60
N SER A 164 14.22 -10.06 6.88
CA SER A 164 13.50 -11.26 6.44
C SER A 164 14.25 -11.97 5.33
N HIS A 165 14.16 -13.31 5.30
CA HIS A 165 14.84 -14.15 4.32
C HIS A 165 13.88 -15.09 3.58
N TYR A 166 14.24 -15.48 2.36
CA TYR A 166 13.51 -16.46 1.55
C TYR A 166 14.44 -17.39 0.77
N ILE A 167 13.88 -18.35 0.04
CA ILE A 167 14.59 -19.39 -0.72
C ILE A 167 13.94 -19.62 -2.09
N ASP A 168 14.70 -20.14 -3.06
CA ASP A 168 14.17 -20.44 -4.40
C ASP A 168 13.35 -21.74 -4.47
N GLY A 169 13.55 -22.66 -3.53
CA GLY A 169 12.79 -23.91 -3.47
C GLY A 169 13.32 -24.95 -2.47
N PRO A 170 12.69 -26.13 -2.42
CA PRO A 170 13.11 -27.23 -1.55
C PRO A 170 14.51 -27.77 -1.87
N GLY A 171 15.21 -28.20 -0.82
CA GLY A 171 16.55 -28.75 -0.94
C GLY A 171 17.30 -28.80 0.38
N ASN A 172 18.51 -29.37 0.30
CA ASN A 172 19.51 -29.37 1.36
C ASN A 172 20.74 -28.58 0.90
N ASN A 173 21.49 -28.01 1.84
CA ASN A 173 22.63 -27.13 1.55
C ASN A 173 22.25 -25.94 0.65
N ILE A 174 21.04 -25.40 0.87
CA ILE A 174 20.56 -24.20 0.20
C ILE A 174 21.04 -22.96 0.95
N SER A 175 20.92 -21.79 0.32
CA SER A 175 21.20 -20.51 0.96
C SER A 175 20.00 -19.60 0.77
N SER A 176 19.51 -19.05 1.87
CA SER A 176 18.51 -17.99 1.82
C SER A 176 19.11 -16.63 1.49
N PHE A 177 18.28 -15.71 1.01
CA PHE A 177 18.64 -14.33 0.71
C PHE A 177 17.63 -13.35 1.34
N ASN A 178 18.07 -12.09 1.54
CA ASN A 178 17.19 -11.03 2.05
C ASN A 178 15.96 -10.87 1.13
N TYR A 179 14.79 -10.82 1.73
CA TYR A 179 13.51 -10.84 1.02
C TYR A 179 12.61 -9.66 1.36
N LYS A 180 13.18 -8.57 1.89
CA LYS A 180 12.42 -7.33 2.05
C LYS A 180 11.90 -6.85 0.69
N PRO A 181 10.69 -6.27 0.62
CA PRO A 181 9.79 -5.95 1.72
C PRO A 181 8.78 -7.07 2.06
N HIS A 182 9.10 -8.35 1.87
CA HIS A 182 8.21 -9.48 2.21
C HIS A 182 8.69 -10.27 3.42
N TRP A 183 7.75 -10.86 4.16
CA TRP A 183 8.04 -11.48 5.45
C TRP A 183 8.86 -12.76 5.34
N GLY A 184 8.80 -13.50 4.22
CA GLY A 184 9.61 -14.71 4.05
C GLY A 184 9.43 -15.67 5.23
N PHE A 185 10.52 -16.22 5.77
CA PHE A 185 10.51 -17.06 6.98
C PHE A 185 10.42 -16.23 8.28
N THR A 186 9.40 -15.39 8.37
CA THR A 186 9.07 -14.60 9.57
C THR A 186 7.71 -15.02 10.12
N GLY A 187 7.65 -15.23 11.44
CA GLY A 187 6.43 -15.51 12.15
C GLY A 187 5.60 -14.24 12.35
N GLY A 188 4.30 -14.42 12.53
CA GLY A 188 3.39 -13.36 12.95
C GLY A 188 2.21 -13.92 13.74
N SER A 189 1.37 -13.05 14.27
CA SER A 189 0.13 -13.44 14.96
C SER A 189 -0.83 -14.25 14.06
N SER A 190 -0.70 -14.06 12.75
CA SER A 190 -1.24 -14.88 11.69
C SER A 190 -0.33 -14.78 10.45
N ARG A 191 -0.66 -15.56 9.42
CA ARG A 191 -0.22 -15.28 8.06
C ARG A 191 -0.66 -13.86 7.66
N GLY A 192 0.23 -13.08 7.06
CA GLY A 192 -0.03 -11.68 6.68
C GLY A 192 -0.12 -11.47 5.16
N GLN A 193 -0.43 -10.23 4.79
CA GLN A 193 -0.51 -9.77 3.41
C GLN A 193 0.81 -9.94 2.66
N LEU A 194 1.94 -9.58 3.27
CA LEU A 194 3.29 -9.68 2.67
C LEU A 194 3.99 -11.01 2.95
N GLY A 195 3.22 -12.06 3.24
CA GLY A 195 3.72 -13.41 3.48
C GLY A 195 3.87 -13.75 4.96
N GLY A 196 4.84 -14.62 5.27
CA GLY A 196 5.11 -15.07 6.64
C GLY A 196 4.17 -16.16 7.13
N PHE A 197 4.54 -16.79 8.24
CA PHE A 197 3.83 -17.93 8.82
C PHE A 197 3.13 -17.57 10.13
N ASP A 198 2.13 -18.38 10.51
CA ASP A 198 1.49 -18.28 11.82
C ASP A 198 2.43 -18.81 12.92
N GLN A 199 2.90 -17.90 13.78
CA GLN A 199 3.84 -18.18 14.85
C GLN A 199 3.36 -19.30 15.79
N ASN A 200 2.05 -19.44 16.00
CA ASN A 200 1.48 -20.48 16.88
C ASN A 200 1.66 -21.90 16.34
N THR A 201 2.08 -22.02 15.07
CA THR A 201 2.28 -23.31 14.40
C THR A 201 3.74 -23.78 14.45
N LEU A 202 4.65 -22.94 14.98
CA LEU A 202 6.07 -23.24 15.10
C LEU A 202 6.31 -24.38 16.09
N ILE A 203 7.02 -25.40 15.61
CA ILE A 203 7.51 -26.52 16.40
C ILE A 203 9.03 -26.57 16.23
N GLU A 204 9.75 -26.59 17.35
CA GLU A 204 11.19 -26.82 17.38
C GLU A 204 11.47 -28.33 17.42
N ASN A 205 12.10 -28.85 16.38
CA ASN A 205 12.44 -30.27 16.29
C ASN A 205 13.81 -30.59 16.95
N GLY A 206 14.56 -29.55 17.36
CA GLY A 206 15.95 -29.63 17.81
C GLY A 206 16.94 -29.53 16.64
N GLY A 207 18.21 -29.27 16.96
CA GLY A 207 19.30 -29.22 15.97
C GLY A 207 19.08 -28.19 14.85
N ASN A 208 18.57 -27.00 15.20
CA ASN A 208 18.22 -25.94 14.24
C ASN A 208 17.16 -26.32 13.21
N SER A 209 16.34 -27.34 13.47
CA SER A 209 15.22 -27.74 12.63
C SER A 209 13.88 -27.28 13.21
N TYR A 210 13.02 -26.77 12.33
CA TYR A 210 11.72 -26.18 12.67
C TYR A 210 10.63 -26.73 11.75
N THR A 211 9.41 -26.80 12.27
CA THR A 211 8.22 -27.13 11.50
C THR A 211 7.17 -26.03 11.69
N VAL A 212 6.54 -25.57 10.62
CA VAL A 212 5.42 -24.61 10.63
C VAL A 212 4.31 -25.08 9.70
N ASN A 213 3.10 -24.50 9.81
CA ASN A 213 2.10 -24.64 8.75
C ASN A 213 2.59 -24.00 7.45
N SER A 214 2.12 -24.51 6.31
CA SER A 214 2.43 -23.94 5.01
C SER A 214 2.00 -22.48 4.92
N PHE A 215 2.83 -21.69 4.22
CA PHE A 215 2.63 -20.26 4.04
C PHE A 215 3.23 -19.83 2.71
N GLY A 216 2.88 -18.64 2.23
CA GLY A 216 3.59 -18.00 1.12
C GLY A 216 4.62 -17.03 1.67
N GLY A 217 5.87 -17.09 1.20
CA GLY A 217 6.90 -16.14 1.63
C GLY A 217 6.70 -14.72 1.09
N PHE A 218 6.07 -14.60 -0.08
CA PHE A 218 5.72 -13.34 -0.75
C PHE A 218 4.33 -12.84 -0.36
N ALA A 219 3.30 -13.69 -0.43
CA ALA A 219 1.92 -13.35 -0.12
C ALA A 219 1.14 -14.58 0.32
N ASN A 220 0.06 -14.40 1.09
CA ASN A 220 -0.79 -15.50 1.57
C ASN A 220 -2.20 -15.54 0.94
N GLY A 221 -2.45 -14.76 -0.11
CA GLY A 221 -3.71 -14.83 -0.87
C GLY A 221 -4.31 -13.50 -1.32
N GLY A 222 -3.53 -12.41 -1.42
CA GLY A 222 -4.06 -11.09 -1.73
C GLY A 222 -5.16 -10.70 -0.74
N ASN A 223 -6.34 -10.33 -1.24
CA ASN A 223 -7.48 -10.00 -0.37
C ASN A 223 -8.06 -11.19 0.43
N GLY A 224 -7.51 -12.41 0.33
CA GLY A 224 -7.98 -13.60 1.06
C GLY A 224 -7.50 -13.74 2.51
N VAL A 225 -6.66 -12.83 3.01
CA VAL A 225 -6.20 -12.80 4.41
C VAL A 225 -6.31 -11.38 4.98
N PRO A 226 -6.44 -11.18 6.30
CA PRO A 226 -6.36 -9.84 6.90
C PRO A 226 -4.90 -9.39 7.06
N PHE A 227 -4.68 -8.16 7.53
CA PHE A 227 -3.37 -7.74 8.01
C PHE A 227 -3.07 -8.39 9.36
N ASN A 228 -1.84 -8.86 9.55
CA ASN A 228 -1.41 -9.38 10.85
C ASN A 228 -0.99 -8.25 11.81
N GLU A 229 -0.69 -8.56 13.07
CA GLU A 229 -0.33 -7.55 14.09
C GLU A 229 0.89 -6.70 13.69
N LEU A 230 1.88 -7.30 13.04
CA LEU A 230 3.08 -6.59 12.61
C LEU A 230 2.76 -5.58 11.49
N GLU A 231 1.95 -5.98 10.51
CA GLU A 231 1.47 -5.12 9.44
C GLU A 231 0.58 -4.00 9.98
N LEU A 232 -0.32 -4.31 10.92
CA LEU A 232 -1.17 -3.33 11.60
C LEU A 232 -0.35 -2.33 12.43
N TYR A 233 0.70 -2.78 13.13
CA TYR A 233 1.59 -1.87 13.86
C TYR A 233 2.32 -0.92 12.90
N LEU A 234 2.90 -1.44 11.81
CA LEU A 234 3.62 -0.63 10.84
C LEU A 234 2.70 0.34 10.08
N MET A 235 1.46 -0.05 9.81
CA MET A 235 0.40 0.83 9.31
C MET A 235 -0.05 1.88 10.34
N GLY A 236 0.27 1.68 11.62
CA GLY A 236 -0.08 2.58 12.71
C GLY A 236 -1.46 2.34 13.28
N MET A 237 -2.05 1.16 13.03
CA MET A 237 -3.36 0.78 13.52
C MET A 237 -3.33 0.39 15.00
N ILE A 238 -2.26 -0.28 15.44
CA ILE A 238 -2.08 -0.74 16.83
C ILE A 238 -0.75 -0.27 17.42
N SER A 239 -0.66 -0.27 18.75
CA SER A 239 0.57 0.04 19.48
C SER A 239 1.56 -1.13 19.45
N PRO A 240 2.88 -0.90 19.65
CA PRO A 240 3.86 -1.98 19.64
C PRO A 240 3.62 -3.01 20.76
N SER A 241 2.99 -2.61 21.88
CA SER A 241 2.59 -3.52 22.97
C SER A 241 1.47 -4.49 22.61
N GLN A 242 0.80 -4.30 21.48
CA GLN A 242 -0.21 -5.21 20.94
C GLN A 242 0.36 -6.17 19.89
N VAL A 243 1.66 -6.08 19.58
CA VAL A 243 2.34 -7.03 18.69
C VAL A 243 2.89 -8.16 19.55
N SER A 244 2.37 -9.36 19.32
CA SER A 244 2.84 -10.59 19.95
C SER A 244 4.30 -10.87 19.57
N ASP A 245 5.03 -11.54 20.46
CA ASP A 245 6.39 -11.98 20.17
C ASP A 245 6.41 -12.88 18.93
N PHE A 246 7.40 -12.69 18.06
CA PHE A 246 7.53 -13.45 16.81
C PHE A 246 8.98 -13.75 16.48
N ASP A 247 9.21 -14.76 15.67
CA ASP A 247 10.54 -15.19 15.26
C ASP A 247 10.84 -14.83 13.80
N VAL A 248 12.05 -14.36 13.56
CA VAL A 248 12.61 -14.18 12.21
C VAL A 248 13.72 -15.21 12.02
N PHE A 249 13.61 -16.01 10.98
CA PHE A 249 14.61 -17.01 10.61
C PHE A 249 15.41 -16.53 9.41
N THR A 250 16.73 -16.59 9.54
CA THR A 250 17.67 -16.28 8.45
C THR A 250 18.72 -17.38 8.35
N ASP A 251 19.48 -17.36 7.25
CA ASP A 251 20.42 -18.43 6.91
C ASP A 251 19.73 -19.81 6.89
N ILE A 252 18.68 -19.91 6.06
CA ILE A 252 17.95 -21.17 5.81
C ILE A 252 18.85 -22.09 5.00
N THR A 253 19.11 -23.28 5.52
CA THR A 253 20.06 -24.26 4.96
C THR A 253 19.41 -25.53 4.45
N SER A 254 18.17 -25.82 4.87
CA SER A 254 17.35 -26.88 4.31
C SER A 254 15.88 -26.48 4.33
N PHE A 255 15.12 -26.97 3.34
CA PHE A 255 13.67 -26.80 3.27
C PHE A 255 13.03 -28.01 2.59
N SER A 256 11.94 -28.49 3.18
CA SER A 256 11.11 -29.54 2.62
C SER A 256 9.63 -29.30 2.92
N VAL A 257 8.77 -29.78 2.03
CA VAL A 257 7.32 -29.67 2.14
C VAL A 257 6.76 -31.05 2.44
N ASN A 258 5.92 -31.15 3.47
CA ASN A 258 5.16 -32.33 3.80
C ASN A 258 3.69 -31.95 3.98
N GLU A 259 2.87 -32.21 2.98
CA GLU A 259 1.46 -31.78 2.92
C GLU A 259 1.32 -30.27 3.22
N ASN A 260 0.63 -29.91 4.30
CA ASN A 260 0.41 -28.54 4.75
C ASN A 260 1.44 -28.08 5.80
N LYS A 261 2.59 -28.75 5.88
CA LYS A 261 3.68 -28.44 6.81
C LYS A 261 4.95 -28.15 6.05
N PHE A 262 5.64 -27.09 6.46
CA PHE A 262 6.98 -26.76 6.00
C PHE A 262 7.98 -27.12 7.08
N ILE A 263 9.02 -27.86 6.71
CA ILE A 263 10.10 -28.29 7.60
C ILE A 263 11.38 -27.69 7.07
N PHE A 264 12.09 -26.93 7.90
CA PHE A 264 13.29 -26.22 7.49
C PHE A 264 14.36 -26.21 8.55
N SER A 265 15.60 -25.93 8.13
CA SER A 265 16.71 -25.63 9.04
C SER A 265 17.20 -24.21 8.84
N ALA A 266 17.48 -23.50 9.93
CA ALA A 266 17.97 -22.14 9.91
C ALA A 266 19.09 -21.99 10.93
N ASN A 267 20.22 -21.39 10.55
CA ASN A 267 21.33 -21.18 11.48
C ASN A 267 21.11 -19.98 12.41
N ASN A 268 20.23 -19.05 12.03
CA ASN A 268 19.93 -17.88 12.82
C ASN A 268 18.42 -17.75 13.06
N ARG A 269 18.06 -17.48 14.31
CA ARG A 269 16.72 -17.17 14.77
C ARG A 269 16.81 -15.97 15.70
N VAL A 270 16.01 -14.95 15.42
CA VAL A 270 15.88 -13.78 16.27
C VAL A 270 14.43 -13.66 16.71
N THR A 271 14.19 -13.68 18.02
CA THR A 271 12.87 -13.40 18.58
C THR A 271 12.72 -11.90 18.79
N HIS A 272 11.69 -11.33 18.18
CA HIS A 272 11.29 -9.95 18.35
C HIS A 272 10.12 -9.84 19.33
N ASN A 273 10.22 -8.88 20.24
CA ASN A 273 9.13 -8.41 21.08
C ASN A 273 9.00 -6.89 20.88
N SER A 274 8.02 -6.25 21.53
CA SER A 274 7.79 -4.80 21.38
C SER A 274 9.06 -3.96 21.60
N SER A 275 9.88 -4.31 22.60
CA SER A 275 11.09 -3.54 22.94
C SER A 275 12.21 -3.73 21.92
N SER A 276 12.44 -4.96 21.45
CA SER A 276 13.46 -5.21 20.43
C SER A 276 13.04 -4.70 19.06
N LEU A 277 11.74 -4.68 18.76
CA LEU A 277 11.19 -4.08 17.54
C LEU A 277 11.41 -2.56 17.51
N GLU A 278 11.09 -1.85 18.60
CA GLU A 278 11.39 -0.41 18.71
C GLU A 278 12.89 -0.12 18.71
N SER A 279 13.71 -0.99 19.30
CA SER A 279 15.17 -0.83 19.26
C SER A 279 15.73 -1.00 17.84
N LEU A 280 15.12 -1.87 17.04
CA LEU A 280 15.52 -2.12 15.65
C LEU A 280 15.04 -1.00 14.72
N LEU A 281 13.76 -0.64 14.79
CA LEU A 281 13.14 0.26 13.82
C LEU A 281 13.16 1.74 14.27
N GLY A 282 13.34 2.00 15.55
CA GLY A 282 12.96 3.25 16.19
C GLY A 282 11.47 3.26 16.58
N LYS A 283 11.08 4.30 17.32
CA LYS A 283 9.66 4.51 17.64
C LYS A 283 8.90 4.87 16.37
N ARG A 284 7.71 4.31 16.19
CA ARG A 284 6.83 4.70 15.10
C ARG A 284 6.24 6.10 15.35
N ILE A 285 6.47 7.01 14.42
CA ILE A 285 5.96 8.39 14.47
C ILE A 285 5.24 8.70 13.14
N PRO A 286 3.95 9.10 13.15
CA PRO A 286 3.07 9.18 14.32
C PRO A 286 2.89 7.82 15.02
N ASN A 287 2.54 7.81 16.31
CA ASN A 287 2.21 6.57 17.00
C ASN A 287 0.77 6.12 16.62
N SER A 288 0.29 5.00 17.16
CA SER A 288 -1.02 4.46 16.81
C SER A 288 -2.22 5.34 17.17
N ASN A 289 -2.09 6.26 18.13
CA ASN A 289 -3.16 7.18 18.53
C ASN A 289 -3.26 8.38 17.56
N ASP A 290 -2.12 8.81 17.02
CA ASP A 290 -2.02 10.00 16.17
C ASP A 290 -1.99 9.65 14.67
N SER A 291 -1.92 8.37 14.34
CA SER A 291 -1.88 7.90 12.95
C SER A 291 -3.22 8.09 12.26
N GLN A 292 -3.14 8.48 10.98
CA GLN A 292 -4.29 8.48 10.08
C GLN A 292 -4.93 7.07 10.04
N LYS A 293 -6.26 7.04 10.23
CA LYS A 293 -7.07 5.81 10.20
C LYS A 293 -8.00 5.74 9.00
N ASN A 294 -8.30 6.89 8.40
CA ASN A 294 -9.14 6.99 7.23
C ASN A 294 -8.31 7.50 6.05
N PHE A 295 -8.28 6.74 4.96
CA PHE A 295 -7.51 7.06 3.76
C PHE A 295 -8.44 7.35 2.59
N LYS A 296 -8.03 8.27 1.72
CA LYS A 296 -8.75 8.62 0.50
C LYS A 296 -8.08 8.04 -0.74
N ILE A 297 -8.89 7.42 -1.59
CA ILE A 297 -8.43 6.83 -2.84
C ILE A 297 -9.16 7.47 -4.02
N LEU A 298 -8.41 7.88 -5.02
CA LEU A 298 -8.93 8.16 -6.35
C LEU A 298 -8.78 6.91 -7.21
N SER A 299 -9.89 6.33 -7.64
CA SER A 299 -9.90 5.12 -8.47
C SER A 299 -10.12 5.49 -9.94
N ILE A 300 -9.15 5.15 -10.79
CA ILE A 300 -9.16 5.51 -12.22
C ILE A 300 -8.97 4.26 -13.06
N VAL A 301 -9.94 3.96 -13.92
CA VAL A 301 -9.82 2.92 -14.94
C VAL A 301 -9.04 3.48 -16.13
N ILE A 302 -7.94 2.84 -16.47
CA ILE A 302 -7.15 3.14 -17.66
C ILE A 302 -7.69 2.28 -18.81
N THR A 303 -8.07 2.91 -19.92
CA THR A 303 -8.74 2.23 -21.05
C THR A 303 -8.39 2.88 -22.39
N ASP A 304 -8.52 2.13 -23.49
CA ASP A 304 -8.34 2.63 -24.87
C ASP A 304 -9.64 2.97 -25.61
N SER A 305 -10.77 2.75 -24.94
CA SER A 305 -12.11 2.98 -25.44
C SER A 305 -13.05 3.35 -24.28
N PRO A 306 -14.13 4.11 -24.53
CA PRO A 306 -15.10 4.44 -23.48
C PRO A 306 -15.65 3.17 -22.83
N LEU A 307 -15.67 3.15 -21.49
CA LEU A 307 -16.23 2.02 -20.75
C LEU A 307 -17.71 1.84 -21.07
N THR A 308 -18.10 0.58 -21.23
CA THR A 308 -19.48 0.12 -21.30
C THR A 308 -20.18 0.26 -19.95
N GLU A 309 -21.52 0.23 -19.94
CA GLU A 309 -22.30 0.22 -18.69
C GLU A 309 -21.90 -0.94 -17.78
N ASP A 310 -21.70 -2.14 -18.33
CA ASP A 310 -21.28 -3.32 -17.58
C ASP A 310 -19.88 -3.15 -16.94
N GLU A 311 -18.93 -2.51 -17.64
CA GLU A 311 -17.58 -2.27 -17.09
C GLU A 311 -17.62 -1.25 -15.95
N TRP A 312 -18.42 -0.18 -16.11
CA TRP A 312 -18.67 0.80 -15.06
C TRP A 312 -19.28 0.15 -13.81
N ASP A 313 -20.33 -0.66 -13.99
CA ASP A 313 -21.03 -1.32 -12.89
C ASP A 313 -20.08 -2.28 -12.12
N ARG A 314 -19.23 -3.02 -12.84
CA ARG A 314 -18.26 -3.94 -12.20
C ARG A 314 -17.23 -3.20 -11.39
N VAL A 315 -16.54 -2.23 -11.99
CA VAL A 315 -15.47 -1.51 -11.26
C VAL A 315 -16.04 -0.75 -10.07
N ASP A 316 -17.22 -0.13 -10.24
CA ASP A 316 -17.90 0.57 -9.16
C ASP A 316 -18.28 -0.36 -8.01
N ALA A 317 -18.81 -1.55 -8.32
CA ALA A 317 -19.13 -2.55 -7.30
C ALA A 317 -17.88 -3.00 -6.54
N THR A 318 -16.72 -3.13 -7.19
CA THR A 318 -15.47 -3.46 -6.49
C THR A 318 -14.96 -2.30 -5.61
N ALA A 319 -15.14 -1.04 -6.06
CA ALA A 319 -14.77 0.14 -5.29
C ALA A 319 -15.68 0.32 -4.06
N GLU A 320 -16.99 0.16 -4.22
CA GLU A 320 -17.95 0.15 -3.11
C GLU A 320 -17.64 -0.97 -2.11
N TRP A 321 -17.35 -2.17 -2.60
CA TRP A 321 -16.97 -3.29 -1.75
C TRP A 321 -15.70 -3.01 -0.95
N PHE A 322 -14.65 -2.51 -1.60
CA PHE A 322 -13.35 -2.29 -0.95
C PHE A 322 -13.39 -1.18 0.11
N SER A 323 -14.22 -0.16 -0.11
CA SER A 323 -14.45 0.96 0.82
C SER A 323 -15.54 0.69 1.87
N LYS A 324 -16.20 -0.47 1.84
CA LYS A 324 -17.27 -0.81 2.78
C LYS A 324 -16.75 -0.84 4.22
N LYS A 325 -17.39 -0.07 5.11
CA LYS A 325 -17.09 -0.04 6.56
C LYS A 325 -17.90 -1.12 7.30
N GLY A 326 -17.62 -2.38 7.01
CA GLY A 326 -18.27 -3.48 7.70
C GLY A 326 -18.02 -4.85 7.07
N ASP A 327 -18.33 -5.88 7.85
CA ASP A 327 -18.29 -7.27 7.41
C ASP A 327 -19.32 -7.51 6.29
N ASP A 328 -18.93 -8.21 5.22
CA ASP A 328 -19.83 -8.59 4.13
C ASP A 328 -20.12 -10.10 4.05
N GLY A 329 -19.55 -10.89 4.95
CA GLY A 329 -19.67 -12.34 5.02
C GLY A 329 -18.92 -13.08 3.91
N SER A 330 -18.07 -12.39 3.14
CA SER A 330 -17.25 -12.99 2.10
C SER A 330 -16.04 -13.72 2.68
N SER A 331 -15.42 -14.58 1.86
CA SER A 331 -14.10 -15.14 2.15
C SER A 331 -12.94 -14.18 1.80
N LEU A 332 -13.26 -13.04 1.18
CA LEU A 332 -12.32 -11.97 0.89
C LEU A 332 -12.54 -10.84 1.88
N TYR A 333 -11.48 -10.12 2.22
CA TYR A 333 -11.50 -9.01 3.15
C TYR A 333 -11.51 -7.69 2.39
N ASN A 334 -12.48 -6.83 2.66
CA ASN A 334 -12.35 -5.41 2.36
C ASN A 334 -11.37 -4.75 3.35
N PHE A 335 -11.01 -3.48 3.14
CA PHE A 335 -10.00 -2.82 3.99
C PHE A 335 -10.42 -2.69 5.46
N TRP A 336 -11.71 -2.46 5.72
CA TRP A 336 -12.23 -2.38 7.08
C TRP A 336 -12.09 -3.73 7.81
N GLU A 337 -12.50 -4.82 7.17
CA GLU A 337 -12.37 -6.17 7.72
C GLU A 337 -10.89 -6.55 7.91
N ALA A 338 -10.05 -6.29 6.91
CA ALA A 338 -8.63 -6.62 6.95
C ALA A 338 -7.88 -5.91 8.07
N THR A 339 -8.37 -4.75 8.52
CA THR A 339 -7.80 -3.97 9.62
C THR A 339 -8.48 -4.24 10.96
N ASN A 340 -9.36 -5.25 11.07
CA ASN A 340 -10.18 -5.52 12.26
C ASN A 340 -11.03 -4.31 12.68
N GLY A 341 -11.48 -3.51 11.71
CA GLY A 341 -12.25 -2.29 11.93
C GLY A 341 -11.47 -1.14 12.54
N LEU A 342 -10.14 -1.14 12.41
CA LEU A 342 -9.30 -0.05 12.93
C LEU A 342 -9.06 1.05 11.89
N GLY A 343 -9.14 0.72 10.60
CA GLY A 343 -8.92 1.65 9.50
C GLY A 343 -10.03 1.59 8.46
N SER A 344 -10.23 2.69 7.74
CA SER A 344 -11.19 2.78 6.65
C SER A 344 -10.62 3.44 5.41
N ILE A 345 -11.28 3.20 4.28
CA ILE A 345 -11.01 3.86 3.01
C ILE A 345 -12.30 4.55 2.54
N ASP A 346 -12.16 5.78 2.05
CA ASP A 346 -13.16 6.46 1.27
C ASP A 346 -12.67 6.51 -0.20
N ILE A 347 -13.47 5.96 -1.13
CA ILE A 347 -13.23 6.07 -2.58
C ILE A 347 -14.21 7.09 -3.14
N GLU A 348 -13.69 8.20 -3.67
CA GLU A 348 -14.48 9.30 -4.21
C GLU A 348 -13.71 10.09 -5.28
N ASN A 349 -14.42 10.66 -6.24
CA ASN A 349 -13.87 11.61 -7.22
C ASN A 349 -13.88 13.06 -6.72
#